data_AF-A0A0K1DZY0-F1
#
_entry.id   AF-A0A0K1DZY0-F1
#
_cell.length_a   1.000
_cell.length_b   1.000
_cell.length_c   1.000
_cell.angle_alpha   90.00
_cell.angle_beta   90.00
_cell.angle_gamma   90.00
#
_symmetry.space_group_name_H-M   'P 1'
#
loop_
_entity.id
_entity.type
_entity.pdbx_description
1 polymer ?
#
loop_
_entity_poly.entity_id
_entity_poly.type
_entity_poly.pdbx_seq_one_letter_code
_entity_poly.pdbx_strand_id
1 'polypeptide(L)'
;MPLIRIYTDERGEPRARIVEEDGNYVVSMDVFRDVPAPPPDAEVLQIGERYKIYVRKCPLLRGVCEFVYFQFPGGVQLINAKYVGPDDPEVVIQELSKAYQEEVPQDEKHGAEQ
;
A
#
# COMPACT_ATOMS: atom_id res chain seq x y z
N MET A 1 -13.91 -7.66 19.41
CA MET A 1 -14.16 -8.07 18.01
C MET A 1 -13.81 -6.89 17.13
N PRO A 2 -12.91 -7.05 16.15
CA PRO A 2 -12.51 -5.94 15.29
C PRO A 2 -13.68 -5.50 14.40
N LEU A 3 -13.84 -4.20 14.23
CA LEU A 3 -14.83 -3.65 13.31
C LEU A 3 -14.20 -3.49 11.93
N ILE A 4 -14.75 -4.19 10.94
CA ILE A 4 -14.25 -4.16 9.55
C ILE A 4 -15.22 -3.33 8.71
N ARG A 5 -14.70 -2.32 8.01
CA ARG A 5 -15.45 -1.47 7.07
C ARG A 5 -14.73 -1.41 5.73
N ILE A 6 -15.51 -1.34 4.65
CA ILE A 6 -14.98 -1.05 3.31
C ILE A 6 -15.30 0.41 3.04
N TYR A 7 -14.27 1.19 2.73
CA TYR A 7 -14.43 2.54 2.22
C TYR A 7 -14.60 2.48 0.71
N THR A 8 -15.74 2.96 0.23
CA THR A 8 -16.05 3.16 -1.19
C THR A 8 -15.88 4.63 -1.54
N ASP A 9 -15.27 4.93 -2.68
CA ASP A 9 -15.17 6.31 -3.17
C ASP A 9 -16.51 6.85 -3.70
N GLU A 10 -16.52 8.11 -4.15
CA GLU A 10 -17.69 8.79 -4.71
C GLU A 10 -18.31 8.07 -5.93
N ARG A 11 -17.54 7.18 -6.58
CA ARG A 11 -17.98 6.38 -7.72
C ARG A 11 -18.53 5.00 -7.30
N GLY A 12 -18.50 4.70 -5.99
CA GLY A 12 -18.91 3.42 -5.42
C GLY A 12 -17.82 2.34 -5.47
N GLU A 13 -16.60 2.67 -5.86
CA GLU A 13 -15.52 1.69 -5.98
C GLU A 13 -14.82 1.47 -4.63
N PRO A 14 -14.57 0.22 -4.22
CA PRO A 14 -13.87 -0.08 -2.98
C PRO A 14 -12.42 0.41 -3.07
N ARG A 15 -12.04 1.35 -2.21
CA ARG A 15 -10.70 1.95 -2.19
C ARG A 15 -9.85 1.53 -1.02
N ALA A 16 -10.46 1.29 0.14
CA ALA A 16 -9.72 0.87 1.33
C ALA A 16 -10.53 -0.07 2.20
N ARG A 17 -9.82 -0.92 2.94
CA ARG A 17 -10.35 -1.71 4.05
C ARG A 17 -9.88 -1.09 5.34
N ILE A 18 -10.81 -0.82 6.25
CA ILE A 18 -10.54 -0.22 7.55
C ILE A 18 -10.87 -1.26 8.62
N VAL A 19 -9.92 -1.55 9.49
CA VAL A 19 -10.09 -2.40 10.66
C VAL A 19 -9.79 -1.58 11.89
N GLU A 20 -10.72 -1.52 12.83
CA GLU A 20 -10.52 -0.86 14.13
C GLU A 20 -10.29 -1.91 15.22
N GLU A 21 -9.21 -1.73 15.99
CA GLU A 21 -8.85 -2.55 17.14
C GLU A 21 -8.19 -1.68 18.21
N ASP A 22 -8.76 -1.67 19.42
CA ASP A 22 -8.23 -0.98 20.61
C ASP A 22 -7.85 0.50 20.37
N GLY A 23 -8.66 1.23 19.59
CA GLY A 23 -8.43 2.64 19.28
C GLY A 23 -7.34 2.91 18.22
N ASN A 24 -6.79 1.86 17.60
CA ASN A 24 -5.98 1.95 16.40
C ASN A 24 -6.77 1.49 15.18
N TYR A 25 -6.40 2.07 14.04
CA TYR A 25 -6.92 1.74 12.74
C TYR A 25 -5.84 1.07 11.90
N VAL A 26 -6.21 -0.01 11.23
CA VAL A 26 -5.50 -0.53 10.07
C VAL A 26 -6.28 -0.11 8.84
N VAL A 27 -5.69 0.76 8.01
CA VAL A 27 -6.28 1.20 6.74
C VAL A 27 -5.45 0.63 5.61
N SER A 28 -6.06 -0.20 4.76
CA SER A 28 -5.37 -0.98 3.74
C SER A 28 -5.93 -0.66 2.35
N MET A 29 -5.07 -0.18 1.45
CA MET A 29 -5.37 0.11 0.05
C MET A 29 -4.68 -0.91 -0.87
N ASP A 30 -5.45 -1.52 -1.76
CA ASP A 30 -4.91 -2.41 -2.78
C ASP A 30 -4.51 -1.56 -4.01
N VAL A 31 -3.22 -1.57 -4.37
CA VAL A 31 -2.64 -0.55 -5.28
C VAL A 31 -1.95 -1.10 -6.52
N PHE A 32 -1.84 -2.43 -6.66
CA PHE A 32 -1.31 -3.20 -7.80
C PHE A 32 -0.52 -2.41 -8.86
N ARG A 33 0.79 -2.22 -8.65
CA ARG A 33 1.72 -1.63 -9.64
C ARG A 33 2.92 -2.52 -9.86
N ASP A 34 3.30 -2.70 -11.11
CA ASP A 34 4.59 -3.27 -11.47
C ASP A 34 5.71 -2.29 -11.11
N VAL A 35 6.77 -2.81 -10.50
CA VAL A 35 7.98 -2.06 -10.15
C VAL A 35 9.21 -2.86 -10.59
N PRO A 36 10.33 -2.21 -10.94
CA PRO A 36 11.49 -2.91 -11.48
C PRO A 36 12.17 -3.84 -10.46
N ALA A 37 12.16 -3.46 -9.18
CA ALA A 37 12.73 -4.21 -8.08
C ALA A 37 12.07 -3.78 -6.75
N PRO A 38 12.17 -4.59 -5.67
CA PRO A 38 11.79 -4.13 -4.34
C PRO A 38 12.75 -3.01 -3.89
N PRO A 39 12.31 -2.03 -3.09
CA PRO A 39 13.19 -1.01 -2.56
C PRO A 39 14.37 -1.60 -1.77
N PRO A 40 15.57 -0.97 -1.81
CA PRO A 40 16.76 -1.50 -1.16
C PRO A 40 16.68 -1.51 0.37
N ASP A 41 15.82 -0.67 0.95
CA ASP A 41 15.51 -0.55 2.37
C ASP A 41 14.29 -1.39 2.80
N ALA A 42 13.71 -2.18 1.88
CA ALA A 42 12.60 -3.07 2.22
C ALA A 42 13.07 -4.34 2.93
N GLU A 43 12.36 -4.71 4.00
CA GLU A 43 12.61 -5.92 4.78
C GLU A 43 11.93 -7.13 4.13
N VAL A 44 12.55 -8.31 4.19
CA VAL A 44 11.91 -9.56 3.73
C VAL A 44 11.01 -10.09 4.83
N LEU A 45 9.70 -10.09 4.59
CA LEU A 45 8.71 -10.64 5.51
C LEU A 45 8.54 -12.15 5.34
N GLN A 46 8.58 -12.65 4.09
CA GLN A 46 8.38 -14.05 3.79
C GLN A 46 9.15 -14.49 2.55
N ILE A 47 9.69 -15.71 2.59
CA ILE A 47 10.32 -16.38 1.45
C ILE A 47 9.57 -17.70 1.23
N GLY A 48 8.88 -17.80 0.09
CA GLY A 48 8.36 -19.05 -0.43
C GLY A 48 9.29 -19.63 -1.50
N GLU A 49 8.98 -20.83 -1.99
CA GLU A 49 9.79 -21.49 -3.04
C GLU A 49 9.86 -20.67 -4.34
N ARG A 50 8.79 -19.94 -4.67
CA ARG A 50 8.66 -19.18 -5.93
C ARG A 50 8.38 -17.71 -5.75
N TYR A 51 8.29 -17.22 -4.52
CA TYR A 51 7.97 -15.82 -4.28
C TYR A 51 8.63 -15.28 -3.02
N LYS A 52 8.75 -13.96 -2.95
CA LYS A 52 9.19 -13.25 -1.76
C LYS A 52 8.25 -12.08 -1.49
N ILE A 53 7.98 -11.84 -0.21
CA ILE A 53 7.21 -10.68 0.24
C ILE A 53 8.18 -9.72 0.93
N TYR A 54 8.20 -8.49 0.45
CA TYR A 54 8.97 -7.40 1.03
C TYR A 54 8.02 -6.39 1.66
N VAL A 55 8.46 -5.79 2.76
CA VAL A 55 7.74 -4.69 3.40
C VAL A 55 8.71 -3.53 3.60
N ARG A 56 8.35 -2.37 3.08
CA ARG A 56 9.02 -1.11 3.40
C ARG A 56 8.13 -0.33 4.35
N LYS A 57 8.69 0.10 5.48
CA LYS A 57 7.96 0.88 6.49
C LYS A 57 8.45 2.32 6.49
N CYS A 58 7.53 3.26 6.56
CA CYS A 58 7.84 4.68 6.76
C CYS A 58 6.87 5.32 7.75
N PRO A 59 7.28 6.35 8.50
CA PRO A 59 6.36 7.13 9.32
C PRO A 59 5.28 7.78 8.43
N LEU A 60 4.03 7.71 8.86
CA LEU A 60 2.92 8.43 8.22
C LEU A 60 1.98 8.92 9.32
N LEU A 61 1.74 10.23 9.38
CA LEU A 61 0.97 10.85 10.47
C LEU A 61 1.52 10.43 11.86
N ARG A 62 0.67 9.98 12.80
CA ARG A 62 1.07 9.45 14.11
C ARG A 62 1.28 7.94 14.10
N GLY A 63 1.22 7.31 12.93
CA GLY A 63 1.36 5.87 12.75
C GLY A 63 2.48 5.50 11.78
N VAL A 64 2.32 4.34 11.15
CA VAL A 64 3.27 3.78 10.19
C VAL A 64 2.53 3.42 8.92
N CYS A 65 3.10 3.82 7.77
CA CYS A 65 2.76 3.27 6.47
C CYS A 65 3.67 2.07 6.16
N GLU A 66 3.08 1.00 5.64
CA GLU A 66 3.78 -0.17 5.15
C GLU A 66 3.40 -0.41 3.68
N PHE A 67 4.41 -0.41 2.81
CA PHE A 67 4.29 -0.82 1.42
C PHE A 67 4.66 -2.29 1.28
N VAL A 68 3.80 -3.09 0.66
CA VAL A 68 3.98 -4.54 0.51
C VAL A 68 4.28 -4.87 -0.94
N TYR A 69 5.48 -5.41 -1.19
CA TYR A 69 5.92 -5.83 -2.51
C TYR A 69 5.92 -7.34 -2.60
N PHE A 70 5.40 -7.84 -3.70
CA PHE A 70 5.38 -9.24 -4.06
C PHE A 70 6.32 -9.48 -5.22
N GLN A 71 7.40 -10.23 -4.98
CA GLN A 71 8.32 -10.67 -6.02
C GLN A 71 8.00 -12.12 -6.41
N PHE A 72 7.88 -12.34 -7.71
CA PHE A 72 7.65 -13.65 -8.34
C PHE A 72 8.60 -13.79 -9.54
N PRO A 73 8.68 -14.97 -10.20
CA PRO A 73 9.68 -15.17 -11.25
C PRO A 73 9.53 -14.23 -12.45
N GLY A 74 8.33 -13.67 -12.64
CA GLY A 74 8.01 -12.75 -13.75
C GLY A 74 8.15 -11.27 -13.42
N GLY A 75 8.48 -10.87 -12.18
CA GLY A 75 8.61 -9.46 -11.82
C GLY A 75 8.36 -9.17 -10.35
N VAL A 76 8.18 -7.87 -10.07
CA VAL A 76 7.88 -7.36 -8.73
C VAL A 76 6.68 -6.44 -8.83
N GLN A 77 5.76 -6.58 -7.88
CA GLN A 77 4.58 -5.74 -7.79
C GLN A 77 4.45 -5.12 -6.41
N LEU A 78 4.20 -3.82 -6.33
CA LEU A 78 3.63 -3.19 -5.15
C LEU A 78 2.13 -3.51 -5.12
N ILE A 79 1.71 -4.35 -4.18
CA ILE A 79 0.34 -4.88 -4.13
C ILE A 79 -0.53 -4.15 -3.12
N ASN A 80 0.07 -3.57 -2.07
CA ASN A 80 -0.66 -2.97 -0.97
C ASN A 80 0.12 -1.82 -0.34
N ALA A 81 -0.61 -0.77 0.02
CA ALA A 81 -0.16 0.26 0.95
C ALA A 81 -1.10 0.21 2.16
N LYS A 82 -0.55 0.11 3.37
CA LYS A 82 -1.36 0.08 4.59
C LYS A 82 -0.84 1.03 5.65
N TYR A 83 -1.74 1.68 6.35
CA TYR A 83 -1.45 2.46 7.54
C TYR A 83 -1.84 1.67 8.80
N VAL A 84 -1.06 1.81 9.86
CA VAL A 84 -1.37 1.31 11.21
C VAL A 84 -1.13 2.44 12.22
N GLY A 85 -2.18 2.84 12.94
CA GLY A 85 -2.07 3.86 13.99
C GLY A 85 -3.41 4.50 14.39
N PRO A 86 -3.38 5.57 15.21
CA PRO A 86 -4.59 6.11 15.86
C PRO A 86 -5.28 7.23 15.07
N ASP A 87 -4.88 7.49 13.83
CA ASP A 87 -5.41 8.61 13.04
C ASP A 87 -6.74 8.26 12.37
N ASP A 88 -7.54 9.31 12.11
CA ASP A 88 -8.84 9.18 11.47
C ASP A 88 -8.72 8.51 10.08
N PRO A 89 -9.52 7.47 9.80
CA PRO A 89 -9.41 6.73 8.54
C PRO A 89 -9.60 7.57 7.28
N GLU A 90 -10.44 8.61 7.28
CA GLU A 90 -10.67 9.44 6.09
C GLU A 90 -9.43 10.26 5.75
N VAL A 91 -8.79 10.83 6.77
CA VAL A 91 -7.50 11.54 6.64
C VAL A 91 -6.41 10.56 6.18
N VAL A 92 -6.35 9.39 6.80
CA VAL A 92 -5.36 8.36 6.48
C VAL A 92 -5.46 7.93 5.02
N ILE A 93 -6.66 7.72 4.47
CA ILE A 93 -6.84 7.31 3.07
C ILE A 93 -6.23 8.35 2.11
N GLN A 94 -6.42 9.64 2.39
CA GLN A 94 -5.85 10.71 1.56
C GLN A 94 -4.32 10.74 1.62
N GLU A 95 -3.75 10.66 2.82
CA GLU A 95 -2.30 10.68 3.02
C GLU A 95 -1.61 9.41 2.51
N LEU A 96 -2.24 8.25 2.70
CA LEU A 96 -1.75 6.98 2.18
C LEU A 96 -1.76 6.95 0.65
N SER A 97 -2.76 7.57 0.02
CA SER A 97 -2.80 7.75 -1.43
C SER A 97 -1.66 8.62 -1.95
N LYS A 98 -1.32 9.70 -1.24
CA LYS A 98 -0.17 10.57 -1.56
C LYS A 98 1.15 9.82 -1.40
N ALA A 99 1.34 9.14 -0.27
CA ALA A 99 2.54 8.35 0.01
C ALA A 99 2.75 7.28 -1.08
N TYR A 100 1.68 6.61 -1.52
CA TYR A 100 1.75 5.68 -2.65
C TYR A 100 2.18 6.34 -3.96
N GLN A 101 1.68 7.54 -4.27
CA GLN A 101 2.09 8.29 -5.47
C GLN A 101 3.56 8.73 -5.43
N GLU A 102 4.12 8.93 -4.24
CA GLU A 102 5.55 9.23 -4.06
C GLU A 102 6.41 7.96 -4.12
N GLU A 103 5.89 6.84 -3.63
CA GLU A 103 6.58 5.55 -3.62
C GLU A 103 6.80 4.96 -5.01
N VAL A 104 5.80 5.09 -5.88
CA VAL A 104 5.89 4.64 -7.26
C VAL A 104 6.18 5.86 -8.13
N PRO A 105 7.39 6.01 -8.70
CA PRO A 105 7.67 7.11 -9.60
C PRO A 105 6.63 7.12 -10.72
N GLN A 106 6.02 8.28 -10.95
CA GLN A 106 5.14 8.46 -12.10
C GLN A 106 6.02 8.32 -13.34
N ASP A 107 5.92 7.19 -14.05
CA ASP A 107 6.42 7.12 -15.41
C ASP A 107 5.78 8.27 -16.19
N GLU A 108 6.59 9.26 -16.58
CA GLU A 108 6.18 10.23 -17.58
C GLU A 108 5.68 9.42 -18.78
N LYS A 109 4.43 9.71 -19.19
CA LYS A 109 3.90 9.25 -20.46
C LYS A 109 4.94 9.50 -21.56
N HIS A 110 5.61 8.46 -22.02
CA HIS A 110 6.27 8.45 -23.31
C HIS A 110 5.84 7.20 -24.07
N GLY A 111 4.84 7.44 -24.91
CA GLY A 111 4.25 6.50 -25.84
C GLY A 111 3.36 7.27 -26.80
N ALA A 112 3.94 8.30 -27.43
CA ALA A 112 3.44 8.78 -28.70
C ALA A 112 3.75 7.71 -29.75
N GLU A 113 2.72 7.05 -30.26
CA GLU A 113 2.73 6.37 -31.56
C GLU A 113 1.48 6.94 -32.26
N GLN A 114 1.65 7.92 -33.15
CA GLN A 114 1.90 7.78 -34.60
C GLN A 114 0.91 6.85 -35.30
#